data_AF-A0A831NS27-F1
#
_entry.id   AF-A0A831NS27-F1
#
_cell.length_a   1.000
_cell.length_b   1.000
_cell.length_c   1.000
_cell.angle_alpha   90.00
_cell.angle_beta   90.00
_cell.angle_gamma   90.00
#
_symmetry.space_group_name_H-M   'P 1'
#
loop_
_entity.id
_entity.type
_entity.pdbx_description
1 polymer ?
#
loop_
_entity_poly.entity_id
_entity_poly.type
_entity_poly.pdbx_seq_one_letter_code
_entity_poly.pdbx_strand_id
1 'polypeptide(L)' 'VLKRLDLWQQIEPFHRCAICNGLIQVVAKAQVLNKLEPLTRKYYDKFYQCSDCGQIYWKGSHYHKLLNKIETFKDHA' A
#
# COMPACT_ATOMS: atom_id res chain seq x y z
N VAL A 1 -5.57 -21.75 -7.33
CA VAL A 1 -5.22 -21.17 -8.65
C VAL A 1 -3.80 -20.64 -8.68
N LEU A 2 -3.39 -19.75 -7.76
CA LEU A 2 -2.03 -19.16 -7.73
C LEU A 2 -0.90 -20.21 -7.68
N LYS A 3 -0.98 -21.21 -6.80
CA LYS A 3 -0.04 -22.35 -6.76
C LYS A 3 0.04 -23.10 -8.08
N ARG A 4 -1.14 -23.48 -8.62
CA ARG A 4 -1.25 -24.27 -9.85
C ARG A 4 -0.66 -23.56 -11.06
N LEU A 5 -0.70 -22.23 -11.09
CA LEU A 5 -0.22 -21.41 -12.20
C LEU A 5 1.15 -20.76 -11.93
N ASP A 6 1.80 -21.08 -10.81
CA ASP A 6 3.10 -20.53 -10.38
C ASP A 6 3.19 -18.99 -10.43
N LEU A 7 2.13 -18.32 -9.94
CA LEU A 7 2.01 -16.86 -10.02
C LEU A 7 2.53 -16.13 -8.78
N TRP A 8 2.97 -16.83 -7.74
CA TRP A 8 3.33 -16.18 -6.46
C TRP A 8 4.50 -15.21 -6.58
N GLN A 9 5.48 -15.51 -7.42
CA GLN A 9 6.64 -14.64 -7.66
C GLN A 9 6.29 -13.38 -8.48
N GLN A 10 5.13 -13.35 -9.13
CA GLN A 10 4.68 -12.22 -9.94
C GLN A 10 3.79 -11.25 -9.16
N ILE A 11 3.45 -11.57 -7.90
CA ILE A 11 2.62 -10.70 -7.08
C ILE A 11 3.49 -9.63 -6.44
N GLU A 12 3.20 -8.38 -6.76
CA GLU A 12 3.74 -7.21 -6.08
C GLU A 12 2.65 -6.57 -5.22
N PRO A 13 2.60 -6.80 -3.90
CA PRO A 13 1.61 -6.15 -3.06
C PRO A 13 1.75 -4.62 -3.03
N PHE A 14 0.63 -3.94 -2.77
CA PHE A 14 0.60 -2.50 -2.50
C PHE A 14 1.03 -1.57 -3.66
N HIS A 15 1.07 -2.05 -4.90
CA HIS A 15 1.33 -1.21 -6.09
C HIS A 15 0.06 -0.62 -6.73
N ARG A 16 -1.13 -1.11 -6.35
CA ARG A 16 -2.44 -0.66 -6.87
C ARG A 16 -3.28 0.00 -5.79
N CYS A 17 -4.00 1.03 -6.19
CA CYS A 17 -4.98 1.71 -5.35
C CYS A 17 -6.14 0.79 -5.02
N ALA A 18 -6.43 0.64 -3.72
CA ALA A 18 -7.56 -0.16 -3.24
C ALA A 18 -8.93 0.45 -3.59
N ILE A 19 -8.98 1.70 -4.08
CA ILE A 19 -10.21 2.42 -4.42
C ILE A 19 -10.47 2.40 -5.93
N CYS A 20 -9.46 2.71 -6.76
CA CYS A 20 -9.63 2.86 -8.21
C CYS A 20 -8.74 1.96 -9.07
N ASN A 21 -7.90 1.12 -8.47
CA ASN A 21 -6.91 0.28 -9.16
C ASN A 21 -5.81 1.03 -9.94
N GLY A 22 -5.71 2.35 -9.78
CA GLY A 22 -4.61 3.15 -10.31
C GLY A 22 -3.26 2.81 -9.68
N LEU A 23 -2.16 3.22 -10.31
CA LEU A 23 -0.82 2.97 -9.80
C LEU A 23 -0.52 3.82 -8.57
N ILE A 24 0.14 3.21 -7.58
CA ILE A 24 0.63 3.89 -6.38
C ILE A 24 2.10 4.24 -6.58
N GLN A 25 2.45 5.50 -6.31
CA GLN A 25 3.81 6.02 -6.41
C GLN A 25 4.24 6.68 -5.11
N VAL A 26 5.55 6.74 -4.85
CA VAL A 26 6.10 7.47 -3.69
C VAL A 26 5.81 8.96 -3.86
N VAL A 27 5.40 9.62 -2.76
CA VAL A 27 5.16 11.06 -2.75
C VAL A 27 5.87 11.71 -1.58
N ALA A 28 6.42 12.91 -1.78
CA ALA A 28 7.07 13.64 -0.72
C ALA A 28 6.05 14.11 0.32
N LYS A 29 6.35 13.96 1.61
CA LYS A 29 5.49 14.42 2.72
C LYS A 29 5.05 15.87 2.55
N ALA A 30 5.96 16.74 2.08
CA ALA A 30 5.68 18.15 1.84
C ALA A 30 4.55 18.38 0.82
N GLN A 31 4.43 17.52 -0.21
CA GLN A 31 3.41 17.65 -1.25
C GLN A 31 2.01 17.25 -0.77
N VAL A 32 1.94 16.40 0.25
CA VAL A 32 0.66 15.89 0.79
C VAL A 32 0.33 16.41 2.18
N LEU A 33 1.20 17.21 2.80
CA LEU A 33 1.13 17.63 4.19
C LEU A 33 -0.24 18.20 4.57
N ASN A 34 -0.83 19.01 3.71
CA ASN A 34 -2.11 19.68 3.95
C ASN A 34 -3.31 18.71 3.95
N LYS A 35 -3.15 17.50 3.41
CA LYS A 35 -4.18 16.46 3.34
C LYS A 35 -4.04 15.41 4.46
N LEU A 36 -2.98 15.49 5.26
CA LEU A 36 -2.68 14.51 6.29
C LEU A 36 -3.27 14.92 7.65
N GLU A 37 -3.84 13.96 8.36
CA GLU A 37 -4.28 14.15 9.75
C GLU A 37 -3.10 14.49 10.69
N PRO A 38 -3.32 15.21 11.80
CA PRO A 38 -2.24 15.67 12.69
C PRO A 38 -1.29 14.56 13.18
N LEU A 39 -1.84 13.43 13.64
CA LEU A 39 -1.02 12.32 14.14
C LEU A 39 -0.27 11.62 13.00
N THR A 40 -0.91 11.50 11.83
CA THR A 40 -0.28 10.93 10.64
C THR A 40 0.89 11.80 10.17
N ARG A 41 0.74 13.13 10.20
CA ARG A 41 1.84 14.07 9.95
C ARG A 41 2.97 13.93 10.97
N LYS A 42 2.64 13.70 12.23
CA LYS A 42 3.63 13.63 13.31
C LYS A 42 4.48 12.37 13.26
N TYR A 43 3.86 11.21 12.99
CA TYR A 43 4.50 9.91 13.21
C TYR A 43 4.99 9.19 11.95
N TYR A 44 4.68 9.70 10.75
CA TYR A 44 5.06 9.04 9.50
C TYR A 44 5.76 10.00 8.53
N ASP A 45 6.75 9.48 7.80
CA ASP A 45 7.54 10.24 6.82
C ASP A 45 7.50 9.68 5.41
N LYS A 46 7.11 8.40 5.25
CA LYS A 46 7.01 7.74 3.96
C LYS A 46 5.55 7.66 3.52
N PHE A 47 5.24 8.36 2.44
CA PHE A 47 3.91 8.42 1.87
C PHE A 47 3.92 7.93 0.42
N TYR A 48 2.76 7.42 0.02
CA TYR A 48 2.49 7.01 -1.34
C TYR A 48 1.17 7.59 -1.79
N GLN A 49 1.02 7.88 -3.07
CA GLN A 49 -0.18 8.45 -3.63
C GLN A 49 -0.58 7.72 -4.90
N CYS A 50 -1.88 7.51 -5.09
CA CYS A 50 -2.41 7.04 -6.36
C CYS A 50 -2.28 8.13 -7.44
N SER A 51 -1.76 7.78 -8.63
CA SER A 51 -1.67 8.68 -9.79
C SER A 51 -3.03 9.17 -10.29
N ASP A 52 -4.09 8.37 -10.09
CA ASP A 52 -5.35 8.57 -10.78
C ASP A 52 -6.36 9.30 -9.88
N CYS A 53 -6.61 8.78 -8.67
CA CYS A 53 -7.57 9.37 -7.74
C CYS A 53 -6.94 10.20 -6.62
N GLY A 54 -5.59 10.23 -6.53
CA GLY A 54 -4.88 11.01 -5.52
C GLY A 54 -4.97 10.47 -4.08
N GLN A 55 -5.53 9.27 -3.87
CA GLN A 55 -5.60 8.62 -2.55
C GLN A 55 -4.21 8.45 -1.95
N ILE A 56 -4.04 8.83 -0.67
CA ILE A 56 -2.77 8.78 0.06
C ILE A 56 -2.71 7.53 0.95
N TYR A 57 -1.55 6.89 0.99
CA TYR A 57 -1.23 5.70 1.78
C TYR A 57 0.08 5.88 2.56
N TRP A 58 0.21 5.17 3.67
CA TRP A 58 1.43 5.10 4.49
C TRP A 58 1.48 3.75 5.23
N LYS A 59 2.68 3.34 5.67
CA LYS A 59 2.91 2.05 6.34
C LYS A 59 2.51 2.06 7.82
N GLY A 60 1.23 2.33 8.10
CA GLY A 60 0.64 2.30 9.46
C GLY A 60 0.19 0.91 9.92
N SER A 61 -0.67 0.86 10.95
CA SER A 61 -1.21 -0.40 11.48
C SER A 61 -1.99 -1.22 10.43
N HIS A 62 -2.69 -0.56 9.51
CA HIS A 62 -3.42 -1.23 8.43
C HIS A 62 -2.48 -1.97 7.47
N TYR A 63 -1.34 -1.36 7.13
CA TYR A 63 -0.32 -1.99 6.28
C TYR A 63 0.19 -3.29 6.89
N HIS A 64 0.53 -3.28 8.19
CA HIS A 64 1.03 -4.47 8.89
C HIS A 64 -0.02 -5.59 8.93
N LYS A 65 -1.29 -5.24 9.20
CA LYS A 65 -2.40 -6.22 9.18
C LYS A 65 -2.58 -6.86 7.80
N LEU A 66 -2.55 -6.06 6.72
CA LEU A 66 -2.64 -6.58 5.36
C LEU A 66 -1.42 -7.43 4.99
N LEU A 67 -0.22 -6.99 5.32
CA LEU A 67 1.01 -7.73 5.04
C LEU A 67 0.99 -9.10 5.71
N ASN A 68 0.66 -9.17 6.99
CA ASN A 68 0.55 -10.44 7.72
C ASN A 68 -0.44 -11.38 7.04
N LYS A 69 -1.58 -10.86 6.56
CA LYS A 69 -2.58 -11.67 5.86
C LYS A 69 -2.05 -12.21 4.53
N ILE A 70 -1.27 -11.42 3.78
CA ILE A 70 -0.64 -11.86 2.54
C ILE A 70 0.38 -12.97 2.81
N GLU A 71 1.22 -12.80 3.83
CA GLU A 71 2.23 -13.80 4.18
C GLU A 71 1.58 -15.12 4.64
N THR A 72 0.50 -15.07 5.43
CA THR A 72 -0.29 -16.28 5.76
C THR A 72 -0.80 -17.00 4.51
N PHE A 73 -1.24 -16.27 3.48
CA PHE A 73 -1.67 -16.92 2.24
C PHE A 73 -0.53 -17.57 1.47
N LYS A 74 0.69 -17.01 1.52
CA LYS A 74 1.88 -17.60 0.89
C LYS A 74 2.36 -18.84 1.62
N ASP A 75 2.34 -18.83 2.96
CA ASP A 75 2.81 -19.95 3.78
C ASP A 75 1.96 -21.22 3.60
N HIS A 76 0.70 -21.06 3.21
CA HIS A 76 -0.22 -22.16 2.90
C HIS A 76 -0.30 -22.51 1.41
N ALA A 77 0.58 -21.93 0.58
CA ALA A 77 0.50 -22.02 -0.86
C ALA A 77 1.43 -23.05 -1.51
#